data_AF-A0A3B0B2V6-F1
#
_entry.id   AF-A0A3B0B2V6-F1
#
_cell.length_a   1.000
_cell.length_b   1.000
_cell.length_c   1.000
_cell.angle_alpha   90.00
_cell.angle_beta   90.00
_cell.angle_gamma   90.00
#
_symmetry.space_group_name_H-M   'P 1'
#
loop_
_entity.id
_entity.type
_entity.pdbx_description
1 polymer ?
#
loop_
_entity_poly.entity_id
_entity_poly.type
_entity_poly.pdbx_seq_one_letter_code
_entity_poly.pdbx_strand_id
1 'polypeptide(L)' 'MQLGTRWAAGSEPPASVPAALRRSIAQVEAKGLVGHWTLTWLEGRAIAELDAGWEVLETSTGDVIARPFQD' A
#
# COMPACT_ATOMS: atom_id res chain seq x y z
N MET A 1 3.02 -0.35 20.53
CA MET A 1 2.85 -1.06 19.24
C MET A 1 1.86 -0.24 18.43
N GLN A 2 2.32 0.52 17.43
CA GLN A 2 1.43 1.33 16.61
C GLN A 2 0.86 0.41 15.53
N LEU A 3 -0.41 0.03 15.68
CA LEU A 3 -1.13 -0.69 14.63
C LEU A 3 -1.07 0.16 13.36
N GLY A 4 -0.68 -0.45 12.23
CA GLY A 4 -0.76 0.17 10.92
C GLY A 4 -2.19 0.67 10.62
N THR A 5 -2.31 1.68 9.76
CA THR A 5 -3.65 2.11 9.31
C THR A 5 -4.20 1.04 8.37
N ARG A 6 -5.38 0.49 8.66
CA ARG A 6 -6.03 -0.52 7.80
C ARG A 6 -7.26 0.07 7.12
N TRP A 7 -7.46 -0.21 5.83
CA TRP A 7 -8.65 0.18 5.09
C TRP A 7 -9.04 -0.87 4.03
N ALA A 8 -10.29 -0.86 3.59
CA ALA A 8 -10.77 -1.77 2.55
C ALA A 8 -10.30 -1.32 1.16
N ALA A 9 -9.92 -2.28 0.31
CA ALA A 9 -9.63 -2.02 -1.10
C ALA A 9 -10.86 -1.45 -1.82
N GLY A 10 -10.66 -0.46 -2.69
CA GLY A 10 -11.71 0.27 -3.40
C GLY A 10 -12.42 1.34 -2.57
N SER A 11 -12.05 1.52 -1.29
CA SER A 11 -12.47 2.66 -0.48
C SER A 11 -11.46 3.81 -0.56
N GLU A 12 -11.87 5.02 -0.18
CA GLU A 12 -10.97 6.18 -0.14
C GLU A 12 -9.77 5.90 0.80
N PRO A 13 -8.51 6.00 0.31
CA PRO A 13 -7.35 5.80 1.15
C PRO A 13 -7.28 6.84 2.29
N PRO A 14 -7.08 6.43 3.55
CA PRO A 14 -6.99 7.32 4.70
C PRO A 14 -5.97 8.44 4.51
N ALA A 15 -6.13 9.55 5.24
CA ALA A 15 -5.21 10.70 5.16
C ALA A 15 -3.75 10.34 5.52
N SER A 16 -3.53 9.26 6.27
CA SER A 16 -2.19 8.74 6.58
C SER A 16 -1.47 8.11 5.37
N VAL A 17 -2.20 7.75 4.31
CA VAL A 17 -1.63 7.19 3.08
C VAL A 17 -1.01 8.32 2.23
N PRO A 18 0.31 8.29 1.97
CA PRO A 18 0.99 9.31 1.19
C PRO A 18 0.43 9.42 -0.24
N ALA A 19 0.36 10.65 -0.76
CA ALA A 19 -0.12 10.90 -2.11
C ALA A 19 0.66 10.13 -3.19
N ALA A 20 1.95 9.92 -2.99
CA ALA A 20 2.81 9.15 -3.89
C ALA A 20 2.34 7.70 -4.09
N LEU A 21 1.82 7.06 -3.03
CA LEU A 21 1.36 5.65 -3.09
C LEU A 21 -0.01 5.50 -3.75
N ARG A 22 -0.87 6.54 -3.70
CA ARG A 22 -2.28 6.46 -4.13
C ARG A 22 -2.45 5.99 -5.56
N ARG A 23 -1.61 6.47 -6.49
CA ARG A 23 -1.66 6.07 -7.90
C ARG A 23 -1.34 4.59 -8.09
N SER A 24 -0.39 4.06 -7.34
CA SER A 24 0.03 2.66 -7.43
C SER A 24 -0.97 1.73 -6.73
N ILE A 25 -1.55 2.15 -5.60
CA ILE A 25 -2.67 1.46 -4.93
C ILE A 25 -3.83 1.28 -5.90
N ALA A 26 -4.28 2.36 -6.56
CA ALA A 26 -5.37 2.30 -7.53
C ALA A 26 -5.06 1.37 -8.73
N GLN A 27 -3.79 1.29 -9.17
CA GLN A 27 -3.37 0.35 -10.22
C GLN A 27 -3.42 -1.12 -9.76
N VAL A 28 -3.11 -1.39 -8.50
CA VAL A 28 -3.25 -2.74 -7.93
C VAL A 28 -4.73 -3.10 -7.81
N GLU A 29 -5.57 -2.19 -7.31
CA GLU A 29 -7.02 -2.38 -7.19
C GLU A 29 -7.70 -2.60 -8.56
N ALA A 30 -7.24 -1.92 -9.60
CA ALA A 30 -7.72 -2.09 -10.98
C ALA A 30 -7.50 -3.51 -11.55
N LYS A 31 -6.71 -4.35 -10.88
CA LYS A 31 -6.56 -5.79 -11.21
C LYS A 31 -7.75 -6.63 -10.74
N GLY A 32 -8.73 -6.03 -10.07
CA GLY A 32 -9.90 -6.72 -9.51
C GLY A 32 -9.62 -7.43 -8.19
N LEU A 33 -8.53 -7.07 -7.50
CA LEU A 33 -8.17 -7.63 -6.22
C LEU A 33 -9.03 -7.02 -5.11
N VAL A 34 -9.56 -7.87 -4.25
CA VAL A 34 -10.36 -7.49 -3.08
C VAL A 34 -9.60 -7.82 -1.81
N GLY A 35 -9.81 -7.06 -0.75
CA GLY A 35 -9.06 -7.26 0.49
C GLY A 35 -8.98 -6.01 1.35
N HIS A 36 -8.03 -6.03 2.28
CA HIS A 36 -7.69 -4.88 3.10
C HIS A 36 -6.23 -4.51 2.91
N TRP A 37 -6.02 -3.21 2.72
CA TRP A 37 -4.72 -2.60 2.80
C TRP A 37 -4.33 -2.36 4.25
N THR A 38 -3.04 -2.52 4.55
CA THR A 38 -2.41 -2.12 5.81
C THR A 38 -1.22 -1.24 5.51
N LEU A 39 -1.22 -0.01 6.02
CA LEU A 39 -0.10 0.91 5.93
C LEU A 39 0.82 0.71 7.14
N THR A 40 2.07 0.39 6.86
CA THR A 40 3.17 0.35 7.81
C THR A 40 4.24 1.36 7.41
N TRP A 41 5.10 1.69 8.36
CA TRP A 41 6.23 2.60 8.16
C TRP A 41 7.50 1.88 8.55
N LEU A 42 8.42 1.71 7.59
CA LEU A 42 9.70 1.06 7.81
C LEU A 42 10.82 2.05 7.51
N GLU A 43 11.58 2.41 8.55
CA GLU A 43 12.67 3.40 8.44
C GLU A 43 12.21 4.73 7.82
N GLY A 44 10.99 5.17 8.15
CA GLY A 44 10.40 6.40 7.62
C GLY A 44 9.77 6.28 6.23
N ARG A 45 9.81 5.11 5.60
CA ARG A 45 9.21 4.85 4.28
C ARG A 45 7.88 4.15 4.42
N ALA A 46 6.90 4.57 3.62
CA ALA A 46 5.57 3.98 3.61
C ALA A 46 5.56 2.65 2.82
N ILE A 47 4.90 1.66 3.41
CA ILE A 47 4.61 0.36 2.78
C ILE A 47 3.11 0.11 2.97
N ALA A 48 2.37 -0.04 1.88
CA ALA A 48 0.98 -0.45 1.89
C ALA A 48 0.87 -1.89 1.39
N GLU A 49 0.43 -2.79 2.26
CA GLU A 49 0.29 -4.22 1.99
C GLU A 49 -1.19 -4.58 1.82
N LEU A 50 -1.56 -5.20 0.71
CA LEU A 50 -2.87 -5.77 0.49
C LEU A 50 -2.84 -7.25 0.88
N ASP A 51 -3.78 -7.68 1.71
CA ASP A 51 -3.91 -9.09 2.13
C ASP A 51 -4.20 -10.08 0.98
N ALA A 52 -4.47 -9.57 -0.23
CA ALA A 52 -4.50 -10.32 -1.49
C ALA A 52 -3.10 -10.56 -2.13
N GLY A 53 -2.01 -10.39 -1.40
CA GLY A 53 -0.66 -10.77 -1.82
C GLY A 53 0.09 -9.71 -2.61
N TRP A 54 -0.18 -8.42 -2.39
CA TRP A 54 0.48 -7.30 -3.08
C TRP A 54 1.01 -6.27 -2.09
N GLU A 55 2.11 -5.61 -2.44
CA GLU A 55 2.60 -4.42 -1.74
C GLU A 55 2.81 -3.26 -2.69
N VAL A 56 2.67 -2.06 -2.13
CA VAL A 56 3.06 -0.79 -2.72
C VAL A 56 4.00 -0.08 -1.73
N LEU A 57 5.25 0.15 -2.11
CA LEU A 57 6.28 0.70 -1.24
C LEU A 57 7.03 1.86 -1.89
N GLU A 58 7.50 2.77 -1.05
CA GLU A 58 8.47 3.81 -1.43
C GLU A 58 9.91 3.27 -1.28
N THR A 59 10.74 3.42 -2.30
CA THR A 59 12.15 3.03 -2.28
C THR A 59 13.01 4.09 -1.59
N SER A 60 14.29 3.78 -1.34
CA SER A 60 15.27 4.77 -0.86
C SER A 60 15.53 5.92 -1.84
N THR A 61 15.20 5.76 -3.12
CA THR A 61 15.33 6.79 -4.15
C THR A 61 14.08 7.66 -4.28
N GLY A 62 13.01 7.35 -3.53
CA GLY A 62 11.72 8.04 -3.62
C GLY A 62 10.81 7.52 -4.73
N ASP A 63 11.19 6.43 -5.40
CA ASP A 63 10.34 5.76 -6.39
C ASP A 63 9.25 4.94 -5.68
N VAL A 64 8.08 4.82 -6.30
CA VAL A 64 7.01 3.95 -5.80
C VAL A 64 6.93 2.70 -6.65
N ILE A 65 7.07 1.54 -6.01
CA ILE A 65 6.99 0.22 -6.65
C ILE A 65 5.72 -0.48 -6.18
N ALA A 66 5.00 -1.11 -7.10
CA ALA A 66 3.92 -2.03 -6.80
C ALA A 66 4.29 -3.43 -7.31
N ARG A 67 4.22 -4.44 -6.45
CA ARG A 67 4.59 -5.81 -6.80
C ARG A 67 3.81 -6.85 -5.99
N PRO A 68 3.61 -8.07 -6.51
CA PRO A 68 3.16 -9.19 -5.70
C PRO A 68 4.22 -9.54 -4.64
N PHE A 69 3.80 -10.14 -3.52
CA PHE A 69 4.73 -10.74 -2.56
C PHE A 69 5.59 -11.79 -3.26
N GLN A 70 6.89 -11.80 -2.95
CA GLN A 70 7.79 -12.86 -3.38
C GLN A 70 7.66 -14.01 -2.38
N ASP A 71 7.27 -15.19 -2.88
CA ASP A 71 7.35 -16.46 -2.14
C ASP A 71 8.81 -16.91 -1.98
#